data_AF-A0A7V9ZU36-F1
#
_entry.id   AF-A0A7V9ZU36-F1
#
_cell.length_a   1.000
_cell.length_b   1.000
_cell.length_c   1.000
_cell.angle_alpha   90.00
_cell.angle_beta   90.00
_cell.angle_gamma   90.00
#
_symmetry.space_group_name_H-M   'P 1'
#
loop_
_entity.id
_entity.type
_entity.pdbx_description
1 polymer ?
#
loop_
_entity_poly.entity_id
_entity_poly.type
_entity_poly.pdbx_seq_one_letter_code
_entity_poly.pdbx_strand_id
1 'polypeptide(L)' 'MEGERPKQIEEIYHAALEISPKKREAFFKQRCGADENLRREVESLLAFENTFDSF' A
#
# COMPACT_ATOMS: atom_id res chain seq x y z
N MET A 1 -18.24 9.37 11.74
CA MET A 1 -18.05 8.29 10.75
C MET A 1 -16.92 8.74 9.84
N GLU A 2 -15.71 8.73 10.37
CA GLU A 2 -14.53 9.33 9.73
C GLU A 2 -13.44 8.26 9.77
N GLY A 3 -12.95 7.84 8.60
CA GLY A 3 -11.77 6.97 8.55
C GLY A 3 -11.83 5.75 7.64
N GLU A 4 -12.73 5.69 6.64
CA GLU A 4 -12.73 4.58 5.68
C GLU A 4 -11.42 4.55 4.86
N ARG A 5 -10.88 5.73 4.50
CA ARG A 5 -9.61 5.87 3.78
C ARG A 5 -8.38 5.39 4.54
N PRO A 6 -8.07 5.86 5.77
CA PRO A 6 -6.87 5.41 6.48
C PRO A 6 -6.89 3.90 6.78
N LYS A 7 -8.05 3.31 7.11
CA LYS A 7 -8.16 1.85 7.30
C LYS A 7 -7.84 1.06 6.04
N GLN A 8 -8.36 1.48 4.88
CA GLN A 8 -8.01 0.84 3.61
C GLN A 8 -6.51 0.92 3.32
N ILE A 9 -5.88 2.07 3.58
CA ILE A 9 -4.44 2.25 3.39
C ILE A 9 -3.67 1.28 4.30
N GLU A 10 -4.00 1.19 5.59
CA GLU A 10 -3.37 0.26 6.53
C GLU A 10 -3.52 -1.21 6.11
N GLU A 11 -4.72 -1.65 5.72
CA GLU A 11 -4.94 -3.03 5.28
C GLU A 11 -4.14 -3.37 4.02
N ILE A 12 -4.15 -2.48 3.04
CA ILE A 12 -3.40 -2.66 1.79
C ILE A 12 -1.90 -2.60 2.06
N TYR A 13 -1.45 -1.73 2.96
CA TYR A 13 -0.05 -1.60 3.38
C TYR A 13 0.46 -2.87 4.05
N HIS A 14 -0.24 -3.37 5.08
CA HIS A 14 0.12 -4.61 5.76
C HIS A 14 0.14 -5.81 4.81
N ALA A 15 -0.92 -5.96 3.99
CA ALA A 15 -0.95 -7.01 2.99
C ALA A 15 0.21 -6.87 2.00
N ALA A 16 0.50 -5.65 1.53
CA ALA A 16 1.60 -5.40 0.62
C ALA A 16 2.97 -5.77 1.22
N LEU A 17 3.21 -5.55 2.51
CA LEU A 17 4.45 -5.97 3.17
C LEU A 17 4.69 -7.49 3.06
N GLU A 18 3.64 -8.30 3.17
CA GLU A 18 3.73 -9.77 3.10
C GLU A 18 3.92 -10.32 1.67
N ILE A 19 3.62 -9.53 0.63
CA ILE A 19 3.77 -9.92 -0.79
C ILE A 19 4.98 -9.25 -1.43
N SER A 20 5.69 -10.02 -2.27
CA SER A 20 6.81 -9.51 -3.05
C SER A 20 6.40 -8.36 -3.97
N PRO A 21 7.31 -7.40 -4.26
CA PRO A 21 7.01 -6.22 -5.09
C PRO A 21 6.43 -6.57 -6.47
N LYS A 22 6.85 -7.69 -7.08
CA LYS A 22 6.27 -8.20 -8.33
C LYS A 22 4.79 -8.60 -8.25
N LYS A 23 4.31 -9.00 -7.06
CA LYS A 23 2.90 -9.36 -6.81
C LYS A 23 2.08 -8.18 -6.30
N ARG A 24 2.72 -7.16 -5.71
CA ARG A 24 2.06 -5.93 -5.24
C ARG A 24 1.34 -5.20 -6.36
N GLU A 25 1.91 -5.12 -7.56
CA GLU A 25 1.26 -4.42 -8.69
C GLU A 25 -0.11 -5.01 -9.06
N ALA A 26 -0.20 -6.34 -9.10
CA ALA A 26 -1.46 -7.04 -9.35
C ALA A 26 -2.45 -6.90 -8.17
N PHE A 27 -1.94 -6.92 -6.94
CA PHE A 27 -2.74 -6.69 -5.73
C PHE A 27 -3.35 -5.28 -5.70
N PHE A 28 -2.55 -4.25 -6.00
CA PHE A 28 -3.02 -2.88 -6.09
C PHE A 28 -4.04 -2.69 -7.21
N LYS A 29 -3.86 -3.32 -8.37
CA LYS A 29 -4.89 -3.30 -9.43
C LYS A 29 -6.22 -3.89 -8.97
N GLN A 30 -6.19 -4.92 -8.11
CA GLN A 30 -7.40 -5.57 -7.63
C GLN A 30 -8.05 -4.81 -6.46
N ARG A 31 -7.25 -4.22 -5.56
CA ARG A 31 -7.73 -3.50 -4.36
C ARG A 31 -8.00 -2.02 -4.60
N CYS A 32 -7.11 -1.31 -5.29
CA CYS A 32 -7.26 0.11 -5.61
C CYS A 32 -8.04 0.31 -6.91
N GLY A 33 -8.06 -0.66 -7.83
CA GLY A 33 -8.79 -0.51 -9.09
C GLY A 33 -8.33 0.70 -9.89
N ALA A 34 -9.21 1.71 -10.00
CA ALA A 34 -8.93 3.00 -10.66
C ALA A 34 -8.38 4.08 -9.71
N ASP A 35 -8.35 3.84 -8.41
CA ASP A 35 -7.82 4.77 -7.41
C ASP A 35 -6.28 4.73 -7.38
N GLU A 36 -5.67 5.32 -8.41
CA GLU A 36 -4.21 5.46 -8.48
C GLU A 36 -3.64 6.31 -7.34
N ASN A 37 -4.43 7.22 -6.77
CA ASN A 37 -4.05 8.01 -5.61
C ASN A 37 -3.81 7.12 -4.39
N LEU A 38 -4.75 6.21 -4.11
CA LEU A 38 -4.67 5.23 -3.03
C LEU A 38 -3.45 4.32 -3.21
N ARG A 39 -3.21 3.86 -4.44
CA ARG A 39 -2.00 3.06 -4.76
C ARG A 39 -0.73 3.85 -4.45
N ARG A 40 -0.64 5.10 -4.90
CA ARG A 40 0.55 5.95 -4.70
C ARG A 40 0.84 6.24 -3.23
N GLU A 41 -0.19 6.47 -2.41
CA GLU A 41 -0.02 6.67 -0.97
C GLU A 41 0.62 5.43 -0.32
N VAL A 42 0.07 4.25 -0.58
CA VAL A 42 0.58 2.99 -0.01
C VAL A 42 1.99 2.66 -0.55
N GLU A 43 2.25 2.84 -1.85
CA GLU A 43 3.58 2.63 -2.43
C GLU A 43 4.63 3.57 -1.84
N SER A 44 4.28 4.83 -1.60
CA SER A 44 5.18 5.81 -0.97
C SER A 44 5.49 5.44 0.49
N LEU A 45 4.47 4.99 1.25
CA LEU A 45 4.65 4.49 2.61
C LEU A 45 5.59 3.27 2.65
N LEU A 46 5.36 2.28 1.77
CA LEU A 46 6.22 1.08 1.67
C LEU A 46 7.65 1.40 1.28
N ALA A 47 7.86 2.36 0.38
CA ALA A 47 9.19 2.80 -0.01
C ALA A 47 9.91 3.50 1.15
N PHE A 48 9.18 4.31 1.93
CA PHE A 48 9.73 5.01 3.08
C PHE A 48 10.17 4.03 4.18
N GLU A 49 9.34 3.07 4.54
CA GLU A 49 9.62 2.06 5.57
C GLU A 49 10.77 1.12 5.20
N ASN A 50 10.84 0.69 3.94
CA ASN A 50 11.97 -0.10 3.45
C ASN A 50 13.30 0.69 3.49
N THR A 51 13.23 2.03 3.45
CA THR A 51 14.41 2.90 3.60
C THR A 51 14.75 3.13 5.09
N PHE A 52 13.75 3.10 5.97
CA PHE A 52 13.90 3.37 7.40
C PHE A 52 14.40 2.15 8.20
N ASP A 53 14.08 0.93 7.77
CA ASP A 53 14.62 -0.31 8.36
C ASP A 53 16.13 -0.48 8.11
N SER A 54 16.72 0.29 7.18
CA SER A 54 18.14 0.22 6.83
C SER A 54 19.08 1.08 7.70
N PHE A 55 18.72 1.42 8.94
CA PHE A 55 19.56 2.22 9.85
C PHE A 55 19.99 1.49 11.13
#